data_AF-A0A804KDS9-F1
#
_entry.id   AF-A0A804KDS9-F1
#
_cell.length_a   1.000
_cell.length_b   1.000
_cell.length_c   1.000
_cell.angle_alpha   90.00
_cell.angle_beta   90.00
_cell.angle_gamma   90.00
#
_symmetry.space_group_name_H-M   'P 1'
#
loop_
_entity.id
_entity.type
_entity.pdbx_description
1 polymer ?
#
loop_
_entity_poly.entity_id
_entity_poly.type
_entity_poly.pdbx_seq_one_letter_code
_entity_poly.pdbx_strand_id
1 'polypeptide(L)'
;MAASYILLLSALLALAASPAMAGDPGALQDFCVANNASDVFVNGLACKDPKLVKVEDFFFSGLDKPRNTTNKVGSNVTLVNVNRIPGLNTLGISMAR
;
A
#
# COMPACT_ATOMS: atom_id res chain seq x y z
N MET A 1 11.09 -42.21 -24.07
CA MET A 1 9.71 -41.74 -23.83
C MET A 1 9.49 -41.29 -22.38
N ALA A 2 9.75 -42.12 -21.36
CA ALA A 2 9.57 -41.76 -19.95
C ALA A 2 10.38 -40.52 -19.49
N ALA A 3 11.67 -40.44 -19.86
CA ALA A 3 12.52 -39.30 -19.48
C ALA A 3 12.02 -37.95 -20.04
N SER A 4 11.51 -37.93 -21.28
CA SER A 4 10.93 -36.73 -21.89
C SER A 4 9.67 -36.26 -21.16
N TYR A 5 8.85 -37.20 -20.69
CA TYR A 5 7.62 -36.91 -19.94
C TYR A 5 7.93 -36.37 -18.54
N ILE A 6 8.93 -36.93 -17.87
CA ILE A 6 9.42 -36.46 -16.58
C ILE A 6 9.98 -35.03 -16.69
N LEU A 7 10.76 -34.74 -17.74
CA LEU A 7 11.27 -33.38 -17.99
C LEU A 7 10.12 -32.39 -18.24
N LEU A 8 9.14 -32.76 -19.07
CA LEU A 8 7.94 -31.94 -19.33
C LEU A 8 7.15 -31.65 -18.04
N LEU A 9 6.92 -32.67 -17.21
CA LEU A 9 6.25 -32.53 -15.91
C LEU A 9 7.03 -31.62 -14.97
N SER A 10 8.36 -31.77 -14.90
CA SER A 10 9.20 -30.93 -14.04
C SER A 10 9.17 -29.46 -14.46
N ALA A 11 9.16 -29.19 -15.77
CA ALA A 11 9.07 -27.84 -16.31
C ALA A 11 7.69 -27.20 -16.04
N LEU A 12 6.60 -27.96 -16.22
CA LEU A 12 5.25 -27.50 -15.91
C LEU A 12 5.08 -27.20 -14.42
N LEU A 13 5.63 -28.06 -13.55
CA LEU A 13 5.57 -27.87 -12.11
C LEU A 13 6.38 -26.64 -11.68
N ALA A 14 7.55 -26.40 -12.28
CA ALA A 14 8.35 -25.20 -12.04
C ALA A 14 7.63 -23.91 -12.48
N LEU A 15 6.93 -23.94 -13.62
CA LEU A 15 6.12 -22.82 -14.10
C LEU A 15 4.92 -22.53 -13.18
N ALA A 16 4.24 -23.59 -12.72
CA ALA A 16 3.10 -23.45 -11.81
C ALA A 16 3.52 -22.96 -10.41
N ALA A 17 4.75 -23.28 -9.98
CA ALA A 17 5.30 -22.89 -8.69
C ALA A 17 5.96 -21.49 -8.70
N SER A 18 5.87 -20.73 -9.79
CA SER A 18 6.47 -19.40 -9.84
C SER A 18 5.83 -18.49 -8.78
N PRO A 19 6.62 -17.82 -7.92
CA PRO A 19 6.07 -16.92 -6.92
C PRO A 19 5.37 -15.74 -7.60
N ALA A 20 4.09 -15.54 -7.31
CA ALA A 20 3.38 -14.33 -7.69
C ALA A 20 3.74 -13.22 -6.70
N MET A 21 4.48 -12.20 -7.17
CA MET A 21 4.70 -10.98 -6.41
C MET A 21 3.53 -10.04 -6.68
N ALA A 22 2.62 -9.93 -5.70
CA ALA A 22 1.57 -8.93 -5.70
C ALA A 22 1.92 -7.85 -4.67
N GLY A 23 1.87 -6.59 -5.09
CA GLY A 23 2.10 -5.43 -4.24
C GLY A 23 1.48 -4.21 -4.89
N ASP A 24 1.60 -3.08 -4.20
CA ASP A 24 1.11 -1.82 -4.73
C ASP A 24 1.92 -1.42 -5.99
N PRO A 25 1.29 -0.82 -7.00
CA PRO A 25 1.99 -0.31 -8.17
C PRO A 25 3.11 0.65 -7.75
N GLY A 26 4.29 0.52 -8.36
CA GLY A 26 5.42 1.40 -8.09
C GLY A 26 5.11 2.85 -8.48
N ALA A 27 5.65 3.80 -7.71
CA ALA A 27 5.55 5.22 -8.02
C ALA A 27 6.26 5.55 -9.35
N LEU A 28 5.59 6.32 -10.21
CA LEU A 28 6.14 6.77 -11.51
C LEU A 28 6.87 8.13 -11.42
N GLN A 29 6.82 8.76 -10.25
CA GLN A 29 7.39 10.06 -9.93
C GLN A 29 7.75 10.10 -8.44
N ASP A 30 8.44 11.15 -8.00
CA ASP A 30 8.89 11.30 -6.60
C ASP A 30 7.73 11.24 -5.60
N PHE A 31 6.60 11.87 -5.91
CA PHE A 31 5.40 11.85 -5.07
C PHE A 31 4.12 12.05 -5.88
N CYS A 32 3.01 11.50 -5.37
CA CYS A 32 1.66 11.76 -5.86
C CYS A 32 0.73 11.92 -4.65
N VAL A 33 0.76 13.07 -3.98
CA VAL A 33 -0.09 13.31 -2.80
C VAL A 33 -1.56 13.12 -3.17
N ALA A 34 -2.31 12.32 -2.41
CA ALA A 34 -3.73 12.06 -2.66
C ALA A 34 -4.56 13.35 -2.64
N ASN A 35 -5.39 13.54 -3.66
CA ASN A 35 -6.38 14.59 -3.75
C ASN A 35 -7.74 14.08 -3.28
N ASN A 36 -8.06 14.28 -2.00
CA ASN A 36 -9.34 13.85 -1.42
C ASN A 36 -10.56 14.62 -1.94
N ALA A 37 -10.37 15.70 -2.73
CA ALA A 37 -11.45 16.45 -3.35
C ALA A 37 -11.72 16.04 -4.81
N SER A 38 -10.98 15.05 -5.32
CA SER A 38 -11.17 14.55 -6.68
C SER A 38 -12.33 13.55 -6.74
N ASP A 39 -13.27 13.77 -7.67
CA ASP A 39 -14.34 12.82 -7.99
C ASP A 39 -13.90 11.75 -9.02
N VAL A 40 -12.67 11.85 -9.53
CA VAL A 40 -12.12 10.90 -10.50
C VAL A 40 -11.81 9.56 -9.83
N PHE A 41 -12.41 8.48 -10.35
CA PHE A 41 -12.15 7.11 -9.89
C PHE A 41 -11.02 6.46 -10.68
N VAL A 42 -9.96 6.06 -9.98
CA VAL A 42 -8.76 5.39 -10.51
C VAL A 42 -8.32 4.30 -9.54
N ASN A 43 -7.38 3.43 -9.95
CA ASN A 43 -6.71 2.55 -9.00
C ASN A 43 -5.81 3.38 -8.07
N GLY A 44 -6.13 3.40 -6.77
CA GLY A 44 -5.53 4.32 -5.80
C GLY A 44 -6.31 5.63 -5.69
N LEU A 45 -5.61 6.75 -5.60
CA LEU A 45 -6.21 8.09 -5.51
C LEU A 45 -5.59 9.03 -6.54
N ALA A 46 -6.41 9.93 -7.10
CA ALA A 46 -5.93 10.98 -7.99
C ALA A 46 -4.91 11.89 -7.27
N CYS A 47 -3.89 12.35 -7.99
CA CYS A 47 -2.86 13.21 -7.42
C CYS A 47 -3.34 14.66 -7.29
N LYS A 48 -2.92 15.33 -6.22
CA LYS A 48 -2.95 16.78 -6.05
C LYS A 48 -1.92 17.44 -6.99
N ASP A 49 -2.17 18.68 -7.42
CA ASP A 49 -1.17 19.46 -8.17
C ASP A 49 0.13 19.53 -7.36
N PRO A 50 1.29 19.09 -7.92
CA PRO A 50 2.58 19.14 -7.24
C PRO A 50 2.97 20.52 -6.71
N LYS A 51 2.50 21.61 -7.33
CA LYS A 51 2.75 22.98 -6.88
C LYS A 51 1.98 23.36 -5.60
N LEU A 52 0.93 22.62 -5.29
CA LEU A 52 0.08 22.83 -4.10
C LEU A 52 0.44 21.88 -2.95
N VAL A 53 1.38 20.97 -3.17
CA VAL A 53 1.86 20.02 -2.16
C VAL A 53 2.64 20.75 -1.08
N LYS A 54 2.42 20.34 0.16
CA LYS A 54 3.09 20.91 1.34
C LYS A 54 3.64 19.82 2.25
N VAL A 55 4.52 20.20 3.18
CA VAL A 55 5.15 19.26 4.13
C VAL A 55 4.11 18.55 5.00
N GLU A 56 3.01 19.21 5.31
CA GLU A 56 1.94 18.66 6.13
C GLU A 56 1.21 17.49 5.45
N ASP A 57 1.28 17.40 4.11
CA ASP A 57 0.71 16.28 3.36
C ASP A 57 1.45 14.95 3.65
N PHE A 58 2.66 15.01 4.24
CA PHE A 58 3.51 13.85 4.56
C PHE A 58 3.67 13.61 6.06
N PHE A 59 2.99 14.39 6.92
CA PHE A 59 3.23 14.37 8.35
C PHE A 59 2.04 13.81 9.14
N PHE A 60 2.34 12.96 10.11
CA PHE A 60 1.39 12.49 11.12
C PHE A 60 2.05 12.48 12.49
N SER A 61 1.29 12.84 13.52
CA SER A 61 1.77 12.90 14.90
C SER A 61 0.76 12.25 15.84
N GLY A 62 1.17 12.00 17.08
CA GLY A 62 0.31 11.43 18.11
C GLY A 62 0.38 9.91 18.23
N LEU A 63 1.11 9.23 17.34
CA LEU A 63 1.41 7.81 17.53
C LEU A 63 2.21 7.58 18.79
N ASP A 64 3.01 8.53 19.26
CA ASP A 64 3.76 8.47 20.52
C ASP A 64 2.86 8.27 21.75
N LYS A 65 1.58 8.67 21.67
CA LYS A 65 0.65 8.70 22.79
C LYS A 65 -0.21 7.43 22.82
N PRO A 66 -0.30 6.72 23.96
CA PRO A 66 -1.19 5.58 24.08
C PRO A 66 -2.66 6.02 23.94
N ARG A 67 -3.48 5.17 23.32
CA ARG A 67 -4.91 5.39 23.13
C ARG A 67 -5.72 4.65 24.19
N ASN A 68 -6.95 5.12 24.43
CA ASN A 68 -7.88 4.50 25.36
C ASN A 68 -8.28 3.09 24.86
N THR A 69 -7.97 2.08 25.69
CA THR A 69 -8.28 0.66 25.46
C THR A 69 -9.45 0.16 26.33
N THR A 70 -10.13 1.04 27.06
CA THR A 70 -11.34 0.74 27.85
C THR A 70 -12.54 0.50 26.93
N ASN A 71 -12.56 -0.66 26.28
CA ASN A 71 -13.65 -1.17 25.46
C ASN A 71 -13.70 -2.71 25.57
N LYS A 72 -14.71 -3.35 24.97
CA LYS A 72 -14.94 -4.79 25.11
C LYS A 72 -13.79 -5.69 24.61
N VAL A 73 -12.98 -5.21 23.66
CA VAL A 73 -11.86 -5.97 23.08
C VAL A 73 -10.52 -5.65 23.74
N GLY A 74 -10.45 -4.61 24.58
CA GLY A 74 -9.23 -4.25 25.32
C GLY A 74 -8.10 -3.68 24.45
N SER A 75 -8.39 -3.27 23.21
CA SER A 75 -7.41 -2.77 22.24
C SER A 75 -7.93 -1.55 21.49
N ASN A 76 -7.01 -0.77 20.92
CA ASN A 76 -7.35 0.38 20.09
C ASN A 76 -6.33 0.48 18.96
N VAL A 77 -6.80 0.59 17.72
CA VAL A 77 -5.95 0.61 16.53
C VAL A 77 -6.00 1.99 15.90
N THR A 78 -4.85 2.66 15.85
CA THR A 78 -4.68 3.92 15.12
C THR A 78 -4.10 3.61 13.75
N LEU A 79 -4.95 3.61 12.73
CA LEU A 79 -4.52 3.43 11.33
C LEU A 79 -3.91 4.72 10.78
N VAL A 80 -2.74 4.58 10.14
CA VAL A 80 -2.01 5.64 9.45
C VAL A 80 -1.75 5.18 8.02
N ASN A 81 -2.74 5.42 7.18
CA ASN A 81 -2.72 5.11 5.75
C ASN A 81 -2.89 6.40 4.93
N VAL A 82 -3.09 6.28 3.61
CA VAL A 82 -3.25 7.41 2.70
C VAL A 82 -4.34 8.41 3.12
N ASN A 83 -5.39 7.95 3.80
CA ASN A 83 -6.46 8.82 4.29
C ASN A 83 -6.04 9.71 5.49
N ARG A 84 -4.95 9.34 6.18
CA ARG A 84 -4.36 10.12 7.29
C ARG A 84 -3.10 10.87 6.87
N ILE A 85 -2.31 10.29 5.98
CA ILE A 85 -1.13 10.91 5.36
C ILE A 85 -1.31 10.83 3.84
N PRO A 86 -1.88 11.86 3.20
CA PRO A 86 -2.12 11.88 1.76
C PRO A 86 -0.87 11.62 0.91
N GLY A 87 0.31 11.98 1.42
CA GLY A 87 1.60 11.74 0.79
C GLY A 87 2.02 10.27 0.68
N LEU A 88 1.34 9.33 1.35
CA LEU A 88 1.62 7.90 1.21
C LEU A 88 1.07 7.28 -0.08
N ASN A 89 0.23 7.99 -0.82
CA ASN A 89 -0.31 7.51 -2.08
C ASN A 89 0.83 7.13 -3.05
N THR A 90 0.69 5.98 -3.70
CA THR A 90 1.69 5.32 -4.57
C THR A 90 3.01 4.86 -3.93
N LEU A 91 3.21 5.05 -2.62
CA LEU A 91 4.48 4.66 -1.96
C LEU A 91 4.50 3.21 -1.45
N GLY A 92 3.36 2.51 -1.48
CA GLY A 92 3.28 1.10 -1.07
C GLY A 92 3.48 0.86 0.43
N ILE A 93 3.30 1.87 1.27
CA ILE A 93 3.49 1.78 2.72
C ILE A 93 2.30 2.35 3.49
N SER A 94 2.03 1.75 4.65
CA SER A 94 1.08 2.22 5.66
C SER A 94 1.48 1.71 7.04
N MET A 95 0.90 2.25 8.12
CA MET A 95 1.23 1.90 9.49
C MET A 95 -0.03 1.77 10.35
N ALA A 96 0.05 0.97 11.41
CA ALA A 96 -0.93 0.93 12.49
C ALA A 96 -0.20 0.81 13.84
N ARG A 97 -0.77 1.40 14.90
CA ARG A 97 -0.33 1.24 16.29
C ARG A 97 -1.51 0.94 17.20
#